data_AF-A0A3C0N1J1-F1
#
_entry.id   AF-A0A3C0N1J1-F1
#
_cell.length_a   1.000
_cell.length_b   1.000
_cell.length_c   1.000
_cell.angle_alpha   90.00
_cell.angle_beta   90.00
_cell.angle_gamma   90.00
#
_symmetry.space_group_name_H-M   'P 1'
#
loop_
_entity.id
_entity.type
_entity.pdbx_description
1 polymer ?
#
loop_
_entity_poly.entity_id
_entity_poly.type
_entity_poly.pdbx_seq_one_letter_code
_entity_poly.pdbx_strand_id
1 'polypeptide(L)'
;MEQGQLTENDIALWHKFRKAEMDFFAVRWELLSSCTDKKSVIKQAFNNPSDRSSALELLLYLDIKERLPFFDDLVSLASVNHSDIELVWKVILSLPKDFLLANIEKSAETVLSNATQDAYVEYRCLLELYFKIDPHLTYRLAQRALQ
;
A
#
# COMPACT_ATOMS: atom_id res chain seq x y z
N MET A 1 3.57 41.13 -13.64
CA MET A 1 3.14 39.72 -13.68
C MET A 1 1.68 39.74 -14.04
N GLU A 2 1.35 39.58 -15.32
CA GLU A 2 -0.04 39.51 -15.77
C GLU A 2 -0.65 38.21 -15.24
N GLN A 3 -1.66 38.34 -14.36
CA GLN A 3 -2.52 37.23 -14.04
C GLN A 3 -3.36 36.95 -15.29
N GLY A 4 -3.06 35.84 -15.98
CA GLY A 4 -3.85 35.40 -17.12
C GLY A 4 -5.33 35.26 -16.71
N GLN A 5 -6.22 35.91 -17.46
CA GLN A 5 -7.66 35.89 -17.19
C GLN A 5 -8.20 34.47 -17.46
N LEU A 6 -8.76 33.83 -16.44
CA LEU A 6 -9.39 32.50 -16.57
C LEU A 6 -10.58 32.58 -17.52
N THR A 7 -10.71 31.60 -18.41
CA THR A 7 -11.86 31.50 -19.31
C THR A 7 -13.08 30.90 -18.59
N GLU A 8 -14.28 31.12 -19.13
CA GLU A 8 -15.50 30.48 -18.61
C GLU A 8 -15.40 28.94 -18.62
N ASN A 9 -14.71 28.38 -19.62
CA ASN A 9 -14.47 26.95 -19.71
C ASN A 9 -13.55 26.45 -18.58
N ASP A 10 -12.51 27.21 -18.22
CA ASP A 10 -11.61 26.84 -17.11
C ASP A 10 -12.37 26.79 -15.77
N ILE A 11 -13.25 27.78 -15.55
CA ILE A 11 -14.11 27.83 -14.36
C ILE A 11 -15.09 26.65 -14.34
N ALA A 12 -15.70 26.32 -15.48
CA ALA A 12 -16.62 25.18 -15.59
C ALA A 12 -15.92 23.84 -15.33
N LEU A 13 -14.72 23.64 -15.89
CA LEU A 13 -13.90 22.45 -15.64
C LEU A 13 -13.51 22.34 -14.16
N TRP A 14 -13.12 23.44 -13.53
CA TRP A 14 -12.81 23.48 -12.10
C TRP A 14 -14.02 23.07 -11.24
N HIS A 15 -15.21 23.59 -11.53
CA HIS A 15 -16.42 23.21 -10.80
C HIS A 15 -16.77 21.73 -10.99
N LYS A 16 -16.61 21.19 -12.21
CA LYS A 16 -16.81 19.76 -12.48
C LYS A 16 -15.82 18.90 -11.69
N PHE A 17 -14.55 19.28 -11.65
CA PHE A 17 -13.52 18.61 -10.87
C PHE A 17 -13.85 18.62 -9.37
N ARG A 18 -14.17 19.80 -8.81
CA ARG A 18 -14.54 19.94 -7.38
C ARG A 18 -15.77 19.11 -7.01
N LYS A 19 -16.76 19.05 -7.89
CA LYS A 19 -17.94 18.19 -7.67
C LYS A 19 -17.55 16.71 -7.63
N ALA A 20 -16.78 16.23 -8.62
CA ALA A 20 -16.33 14.85 -8.66
C ALA A 20 -15.47 14.48 -7.43
N GLU A 21 -14.62 15.39 -6.95
CA GLU A 21 -13.83 15.20 -5.74
C GLU A 21 -14.72 15.07 -4.48
N MET A 22 -15.76 15.90 -4.37
CA MET A 22 -16.73 15.82 -3.26
C MET A 22 -17.53 14.52 -3.30
N ASP A 23 -18.00 14.11 -4.49
CA ASP A 23 -18.75 12.88 -4.68
C ASP A 23 -17.87 11.66 -4.31
N PHE A 24 -16.61 11.66 -4.76
CA PHE A 24 -15.64 10.62 -4.39
C PHE A 24 -15.38 10.57 -2.87
N PHE A 25 -15.19 11.72 -2.23
CA PHE A 25 -15.02 11.80 -0.78
C PHE A 25 -16.23 11.21 -0.04
N ALA A 26 -17.45 11.55 -0.47
CA ALA A 26 -18.68 11.08 0.14
C ALA A 26 -18.81 9.56 0.03
N VAL A 27 -18.61 9.00 -1.16
CA VAL A 27 -18.67 7.54 -1.39
C VAL A 27 -17.60 6.80 -0.59
N ARG A 28 -16.37 7.33 -0.54
CA ARG A 28 -15.31 6.75 0.28
C ARG A 28 -15.67 6.74 1.76
N TRP A 29 -16.17 7.86 2.28
CA TRP A 29 -16.60 7.97 3.67
C TRP A 29 -17.72 6.98 3.99
N GLU A 30 -18.72 6.86 3.11
CA GLU A 30 -19.81 5.91 3.25
C GLU A 30 -19.31 4.46 3.27
N LEU A 31 -18.39 4.10 2.35
CA LEU A 31 -17.77 2.78 2.35
C LEU A 31 -17.05 2.49 3.67
N LEU A 32 -16.25 3.43 4.18
CA LEU A 32 -15.48 3.23 5.41
C LEU A 32 -16.35 3.19 6.68
N SER A 33 -17.44 3.95 6.71
CA SER A 33 -18.31 4.10 7.89
C SER A 33 -19.46 3.07 7.96
N SER A 34 -19.97 2.63 6.81
CA SER A 34 -21.19 1.81 6.73
C SER A 34 -20.95 0.39 6.23
N CYS A 35 -19.75 0.05 5.72
CA CYS A 35 -19.47 -1.30 5.24
C CYS A 35 -19.32 -2.29 6.40
N THR A 36 -20.24 -3.26 6.47
CA THR A 36 -20.27 -4.30 7.52
C THR A 36 -19.01 -5.16 7.55
N ASP A 37 -18.44 -5.48 6.37
CA ASP A 37 -17.23 -6.27 6.25
C ASP A 37 -16.19 -5.61 5.32
N LYS A 38 -15.77 -4.41 5.73
CA LYS A 38 -14.71 -3.65 5.04
C LYS A 38 -13.43 -4.47 4.83
N LYS A 39 -13.10 -5.36 5.77
CA LYS A 39 -11.88 -6.17 5.72
C LYS A 39 -11.91 -7.12 4.54
N SER A 40 -12.99 -7.88 4.38
CA SER A 40 -13.11 -8.82 3.26
C SER A 40 -13.18 -8.09 1.91
N VAL A 41 -13.87 -6.95 1.84
CA VAL A 41 -13.93 -6.14 0.61
C VAL A 41 -12.53 -5.67 0.19
N ILE A 42 -11.75 -5.10 1.11
CA ILE A 42 -10.40 -4.62 0.83
C ILE A 42 -9.47 -5.78 0.43
N LYS A 43 -9.53 -6.91 1.15
CA LYS A 43 -8.71 -8.10 0.80
C LYS A 43 -9.03 -8.63 -0.59
N GLN A 44 -10.31 -8.65 -0.98
CA GLN A 44 -10.69 -9.07 -2.34
C GLN A 44 -10.13 -8.11 -3.39
N ALA A 45 -10.17 -6.80 -3.13
CA ALA A 45 -9.65 -5.79 -4.05
C ALA A 45 -8.12 -5.89 -4.27
N PHE A 46 -7.34 -6.43 -3.32
CA PHE A 46 -5.90 -6.68 -3.55
C PHE A 46 -5.62 -7.67 -4.67
N ASN A 47 -6.54 -8.61 -4.91
CA ASN A 47 -6.41 -9.64 -5.94
C ASN A 47 -6.76 -9.13 -7.34
N ASN A 48 -7.38 -7.96 -7.46
CA ASN A 48 -7.70 -7.34 -8.74
C ASN A 48 -6.79 -6.12 -8.98
N PRO A 49 -5.84 -6.16 -9.94
CA PRO A 49 -4.96 -5.03 -10.23
C PRO A 49 -5.69 -3.70 -10.48
N SER A 50 -6.89 -3.73 -11.07
CA SER A 50 -7.69 -2.53 -11.33
C SER A 50 -8.26 -1.87 -10.06
N ASP A 51 -8.42 -2.64 -8.98
CA ASP A 51 -8.99 -2.17 -7.71
C ASP A 51 -7.91 -1.95 -6.63
N ARG A 52 -6.74 -2.56 -6.83
CA ARG A 52 -5.68 -2.61 -5.81
C ARG A 52 -5.23 -1.23 -5.34
N SER A 53 -4.98 -0.30 -6.27
CA SER A 53 -4.52 1.05 -5.91
C SER A 53 -5.54 1.75 -5.00
N SER A 54 -6.83 1.68 -5.36
CA SER A 54 -7.93 2.22 -4.54
C SER A 54 -7.98 1.57 -3.16
N ALA A 55 -7.83 0.25 -3.08
CA ALA A 55 -7.84 -0.48 -1.82
C ALA A 55 -6.67 -0.10 -0.90
N LEU A 56 -5.47 0.06 -1.46
CA LEU A 56 -4.29 0.50 -0.71
C LEU A 56 -4.42 1.95 -0.24
N GLU A 57 -4.99 2.84 -1.07
CA GLU A 57 -5.29 4.21 -0.64
C GLU A 57 -6.28 4.26 0.51
N LEU A 58 -7.33 3.42 0.48
CA LEU A 58 -8.30 3.31 1.58
C LEU A 58 -7.64 2.97 2.91
N LEU A 59 -6.63 2.09 2.91
CA LEU A 59 -5.91 1.73 4.14
C LEU A 59 -5.26 2.93 4.82
N LEU A 60 -4.84 3.96 4.08
CA LEU A 60 -4.24 5.16 4.66
C LEU A 60 -5.23 6.02 5.45
N TYR A 61 -6.54 5.82 5.25
CA TYR A 61 -7.61 6.52 5.99
C TYR A 61 -8.12 5.73 7.20
N LEU A 62 -7.78 4.45 7.31
CA LEU A 62 -8.12 3.63 8.47
C LEU A 62 -7.24 3.97 9.66
N ASP A 63 -7.68 3.65 10.88
CA ASP A 63 -6.80 3.72 12.03
C ASP A 63 -5.71 2.63 11.97
N ILE A 64 -4.66 2.74 12.79
CA ILE A 64 -3.56 1.77 12.78
C ILE A 64 -4.08 0.36 13.12
N LYS A 65 -5.00 0.21 14.09
CA LYS A 65 -5.50 -1.10 14.53
C LYS A 65 -6.27 -1.81 13.42
N GLU A 66 -6.97 -1.06 12.59
CA GLU A 66 -7.70 -1.54 11.42
C GLU A 66 -6.78 -1.89 10.25
N ARG A 67 -5.59 -1.28 10.16
CA ARG A 67 -4.58 -1.60 9.14
C ARG A 67 -3.79 -2.87 9.46
N LEU A 68 -3.47 -3.13 10.73
CA LEU A 68 -2.64 -4.28 11.14
C LEU A 68 -3.12 -5.64 10.59
N PRO A 69 -4.43 -5.96 10.50
CA PRO A 69 -4.92 -7.23 9.94
C PRO A 69 -4.60 -7.47 8.45
N PHE A 70 -4.11 -6.46 7.73
CA PHE A 70 -3.68 -6.56 6.33
C PHE A 70 -2.16 -6.73 6.19
N PHE A 71 -1.41 -6.73 7.29
CA PHE A 71 0.05 -6.69 7.26
C PHE A 71 0.66 -7.81 6.41
N ASP A 72 0.22 -9.06 6.61
CA ASP A 72 0.75 -10.18 5.84
C ASP A 72 0.41 -10.09 4.35
N ASP A 73 -0.80 -9.62 4.00
CA ASP A 73 -1.18 -9.41 2.60
C ASP A 73 -0.31 -8.31 1.96
N LEU A 74 -0.02 -7.24 2.72
CA LEU A 74 0.83 -6.14 2.27
C LEU A 74 2.28 -6.59 2.06
N VAL A 75 2.82 -7.43 2.96
CA VAL A 75 4.17 -7.99 2.80
C VAL A 75 4.24 -8.90 1.58
N SER A 76 3.20 -9.71 1.34
CA SER A 76 3.10 -10.52 0.13
C SER A 76 2.99 -9.68 -1.15
N LEU A 77 2.31 -8.54 -1.11
CA LEU A 77 2.29 -7.61 -2.25
C LEU A 77 3.64 -6.91 -2.43
N ALA A 78 4.32 -6.61 -1.32
CA ALA A 78 5.62 -5.96 -1.33
C ALA A 78 6.77 -6.85 -1.83
N SER A 79 6.55 -8.15 -1.98
CA SER A 79 7.56 -9.12 -2.43
C SER A 79 7.52 -9.40 -3.93
N VAL A 80 6.62 -8.78 -4.68
CA VAL A 80 6.51 -8.96 -6.14
C VAL A 80 6.67 -7.62 -6.85
N ASN A 81 7.01 -7.65 -8.15
CA ASN A 81 7.14 -6.44 -8.94
C ASN A 81 5.80 -6.06 -9.61
N HIS A 82 5.23 -4.90 -9.26
CA HIS A 82 4.01 -4.37 -9.86
C HIS A 82 3.91 -2.85 -9.74
N SER A 83 2.99 -2.23 -10.48
CA SER A 83 2.80 -0.76 -10.52
C SER A 83 2.49 -0.12 -9.17
N ASP A 84 1.85 -0.85 -8.24
CA ASP A 84 1.43 -0.30 -6.94
C ASP A 84 2.48 -0.40 -5.83
N ILE A 85 3.72 -0.80 -6.15
CA ILE A 85 4.71 -1.21 -5.13
C ILE A 85 5.05 -0.09 -4.15
N GLU A 86 5.17 1.14 -4.65
CA GLU A 86 5.43 2.32 -3.81
C GLU A 86 4.28 2.62 -2.85
N LEU A 87 3.04 2.39 -3.28
CA LEU A 87 1.86 2.59 -2.45
C LEU A 87 1.76 1.50 -1.38
N VAL A 88 2.08 0.24 -1.71
CA VAL A 88 2.20 -0.84 -0.73
C VAL A 88 3.24 -0.47 0.34
N TRP A 89 4.43 -0.04 -0.07
CA TRP A 89 5.47 0.41 0.86
C TRP A 89 5.01 1.58 1.72
N LYS A 90 4.32 2.57 1.14
CA LYS A 90 3.76 3.70 1.88
C LYS A 90 2.80 3.24 2.98
N VAL A 91 1.94 2.26 2.69
CA VAL A 91 1.03 1.70 3.70
C VAL A 91 1.81 0.97 4.79
N ILE A 92 2.76 0.10 4.44
CA ILE A 92 3.60 -0.62 5.42
C ILE A 92 4.37 0.36 6.31
N LEU A 93 5.04 1.34 5.73
CA LEU A 93 5.85 2.34 6.44
C LEU A 93 5.01 3.30 7.29
N SER A 94 3.67 3.33 7.10
CA SER A 94 2.76 4.10 7.96
C SER A 94 2.45 3.40 9.29
N LEU A 95 2.83 2.12 9.44
CA LEU A 95 2.66 1.36 10.68
C LEU A 95 3.75 1.73 11.71
N PRO A 96 3.52 1.52 13.02
CA PRO A 96 4.51 1.80 14.05
C PRO A 96 5.83 1.05 13.80
N LYS A 97 6.97 1.76 13.91
CA LYS A 97 8.30 1.18 13.64
C LYS A 97 8.56 -0.07 14.48
N ASP A 98 8.23 -0.05 15.76
CA ASP A 98 8.44 -1.20 16.66
C ASP A 98 7.63 -2.43 16.24
N PHE A 99 6.42 -2.21 15.71
CA PHE A 99 5.62 -3.30 15.14
C PHE A 99 6.30 -3.88 13.90
N LEU A 100 6.81 -3.04 13.00
CA LEU A 100 7.52 -3.49 11.80
C LEU A 100 8.75 -4.34 12.16
N LEU A 101 9.61 -3.83 13.05
CA LEU A 101 10.81 -4.53 13.50
C LEU A 101 10.51 -5.90 14.14
N ALA A 102 9.39 -6.02 14.86
CA ALA A 102 9.00 -7.25 15.52
C ALA A 102 8.35 -8.30 14.60
N ASN A 103 7.78 -7.89 13.45
CA ASN A 103 6.90 -8.77 12.66
C ASN A 103 7.33 -8.98 11.20
N ILE A 104 8.09 -8.05 10.61
CA ILE A 104 8.35 -8.07 9.15
C ILE A 104 9.09 -9.32 8.69
N GLU A 105 10.12 -9.75 9.42
CA GLU A 105 10.90 -10.95 9.07
C GLU A 105 10.06 -12.22 9.14
N LYS A 106 9.16 -12.34 10.12
CA LYS A 106 8.25 -13.47 10.25
C LYS A 106 7.24 -13.52 9.09
N SER A 107 6.70 -12.37 8.70
CA SER A 107 5.75 -12.28 7.59
C SER A 107 6.44 -12.60 6.25
N ALA A 108 7.62 -12.02 6.03
CA ALA A 108 8.43 -12.26 4.84
C ALA A 108 8.90 -13.72 4.73
N GLU A 109 9.15 -14.41 5.86
CA GLU A 109 9.51 -15.83 5.86
C GLU A 109 8.48 -16.67 5.11
N THR A 110 7.19 -16.40 5.32
CA THR A 110 6.11 -17.16 4.69
C THR A 110 6.11 -16.97 3.17
N VAL A 111 6.51 -15.79 2.70
CA VAL A 111 6.68 -15.53 1.27
C VAL A 111 7.90 -16.29 0.74
N LEU A 112 9.05 -16.12 1.39
CA LEU A 112 10.33 -16.68 0.93
C LEU A 112 10.34 -18.22 0.97
N SER A 113 9.67 -18.84 1.93
CA SER A 113 9.55 -20.31 2.02
C SER A 113 8.65 -20.90 0.94
N ASN A 114 7.72 -20.10 0.42
CA ASN A 114 6.76 -20.52 -0.61
C ASN A 114 7.24 -20.17 -2.03
N ALA A 115 8.27 -19.34 -2.17
CA ALA A 115 8.88 -19.02 -3.44
C ALA A 115 9.53 -20.28 -4.05
N THR A 116 9.51 -20.39 -5.38
CA THR A 116 10.21 -21.47 -6.09
C THR A 116 11.73 -21.33 -5.92
N GLN A 117 12.50 -22.30 -6.43
CA GLN A 117 13.97 -22.36 -6.28
C GLN A 117 14.74 -21.05 -6.60
N ASP A 118 14.14 -20.12 -7.35
CA ASP A 118 14.72 -18.84 -7.74
C ASP A 118 13.91 -17.64 -7.19
N ALA A 119 13.87 -17.48 -5.86
CA ALA A 119 13.18 -16.39 -5.15
C ALA A 119 13.82 -14.98 -5.32
N TYR A 120 14.48 -14.74 -6.46
CA TYR A 120 15.28 -13.52 -6.70
C TYR A 120 14.44 -12.25 -6.60
N VAL A 121 13.22 -12.26 -7.16
CA VAL A 121 12.34 -11.08 -7.17
C VAL A 121 11.90 -10.75 -5.76
N GLU A 122 11.52 -11.76 -4.99
CA GLU A 122 11.10 -11.66 -3.60
C GLU A 122 12.20 -11.08 -2.72
N TYR A 123 13.41 -11.64 -2.81
CA TYR A 123 14.56 -11.11 -2.08
C TYR A 123 14.86 -9.65 -2.45
N ARG A 124 14.89 -9.31 -3.75
CA ARG A 124 15.16 -7.93 -4.19
C ARG A 124 14.11 -6.96 -3.66
N CYS A 125 12.82 -7.25 -3.86
CA CYS A 125 11.75 -6.35 -3.43
C CYS A 125 11.70 -6.19 -1.90
N LEU A 126 11.90 -7.28 -1.15
CA LEU A 126 11.97 -7.23 0.31
C LEU A 126 13.21 -6.49 0.82
N LEU A 127 14.37 -6.62 0.15
CA LEU A 127 15.58 -5.85 0.48
C LEU A 127 15.34 -4.34 0.33
N GLU A 128 14.68 -3.93 -0.76
CA GLU A 128 14.32 -2.52 -1.01
C GLU A 128 13.36 -1.99 0.07
N LEU A 129 12.37 -2.78 0.48
CA LEU A 129 11.49 -2.43 1.60
C LEU A 129 12.26 -2.34 2.92
N TYR A 130 13.08 -3.34 3.24
CA TYR A 130 13.82 -3.42 4.49
C TYR A 130 14.77 -2.24 4.62
N PHE A 131 15.38 -1.79 3.52
CA PHE A 131 16.26 -0.63 3.50
C PHE A 131 15.54 0.66 3.93
N LYS A 132 14.24 0.77 3.64
CA LYS A 132 13.40 1.90 4.07
C LYS A 132 12.96 1.80 5.53
N ILE A 133 12.94 0.59 6.11
CA ILE A 133 12.55 0.35 7.51
C ILE A 133 13.75 0.49 8.44
N ASP A 134 14.78 -0.33 8.21
CA ASP A 134 15.97 -0.43 9.05
C ASP A 134 17.15 -1.11 8.30
N PRO A 135 18.33 -0.47 8.21
CA PRO A 135 19.48 -1.07 7.52
C PRO A 135 19.94 -2.42 8.09
N HIS A 136 19.74 -2.71 9.38
CA HIS A 136 20.11 -4.01 9.95
C HIS A 136 19.18 -5.12 9.49
N LEU A 137 17.90 -4.83 9.21
CA LEU A 137 17.01 -5.79 8.56
C LEU A 137 17.54 -6.15 7.17
N THR A 138 17.90 -5.14 6.37
CA THR A 138 18.46 -5.33 5.03
C THR A 138 19.70 -6.21 5.06
N TYR A 139 20.61 -5.95 6.00
CA TYR A 139 21.82 -6.74 6.16
C TYR A 139 21.52 -8.21 6.43
N ARG A 140 20.62 -8.53 7.37
CA ARG A 140 20.25 -9.91 7.69
C ARG A 140 19.62 -10.63 6.49
N LEU A 141 18.72 -9.97 5.78
CA LEU A 141 18.09 -10.55 4.59
C LEU A 141 19.10 -10.79 3.47
N ALA A 142 20.06 -9.87 3.27
CA ALA A 142 21.11 -10.02 2.27
C ALA A 142 22.05 -11.19 2.60
N GLN A 143 22.42 -11.37 3.89
CA GLN A 143 23.22 -12.53 4.31
C GLN A 143 22.52 -13.85 4.04
N ARG A 144 21.20 -13.89 4.27
CA ARG A 144 20.39 -15.08 4.01
C ARG A 144 20.30 -15.41 2.52
N ALA A 145 20.16 -14.41 1.66
CA ALA A 145 20.06 -14.59 0.21
C ALA A 145 21.33 -15.20 -0.43
N LEU A 146 22.46 -15.21 0.29
CA LEU A 146 23.74 -15.78 -0.16
C LEU A 146 23.91 -17.26 0.25
N GLN A 147 22.98 -17.82 1.04
CA GLN A 147 22.97 -19.22 1.47
C GLN A 147 22.22 -20.09 0.46
#